data_AF-A0A6V7UK71-F1
#
_entry.id   AF-A0A6V7UK71-F1
#
_cell.length_a   1.000
_cell.length_b   1.000
_cell.length_c   1.000
_cell.angle_alpha   90.00
_cell.angle_beta   90.00
_cell.angle_gamma   90.00
#
_symmetry.space_group_name_H-M   'P 1'
#
loop_
_entity.id
_entity.type
_entity.pdbx_description
1 polymer ?
#
loop_
_entity_poly.entity_id
_entity_poly.type
_entity_poly.pdbx_seq_one_letter_code
_entity_poly.pdbx_strand_id
1 'polypeptide(L)'
;MNACSAAMYILAVTCVIINLYVLLDRSIETIHYLRIYHLAVCSLMFSCGLLQLAFMWKAQCGDFDKLARPHTIPRPTMISAFALTAGIALGYAYFLIFNIAFRNCDKLFDAAGAEEQWQEALYDLLMISFCVLSLIYIFQRSYYGSQNTNFDLITRKWVNIVLTIVWVKIVIFKGYLSYQELCQRSEISGYWCPVIRRSYTCDPETKLKGTQKTWYYMHKGLLNSAIISCASEFFPVMLVAHWLACGRAEQRADELIRRRQEKKSV
;
A
#
# COMPACT_ATOMS: atom_id res chain seq x y z
N MET A 1 1.89 25.09 -14.04
CA MET A 1 1.44 23.86 -13.35
C MET A 1 0.03 23.53 -13.85
N ASN A 2 -0.16 22.43 -14.59
CA ASN A 2 -1.45 22.16 -15.24
C ASN A 2 -2.55 21.90 -14.19
N ALA A 3 -3.79 22.35 -14.42
CA ALA A 3 -4.92 22.21 -13.49
C ALA A 3 -5.12 20.76 -12.99
N CYS A 4 -4.92 19.78 -13.88
CA CYS A 4 -4.93 18.35 -13.54
C CYS A 4 -3.84 17.98 -12.51
N SER A 5 -2.64 18.53 -12.64
CA SER A 5 -1.57 18.30 -11.65
C SER A 5 -1.90 18.91 -10.30
N ALA A 6 -2.51 20.09 -10.27
CA ALA A 6 -2.94 20.73 -9.03
C ALA A 6 -4.06 19.93 -8.35
N ALA A 7 -5.06 19.48 -9.11
CA ALA A 7 -6.15 18.63 -8.60
C ALA A 7 -5.62 17.31 -8.00
N MET A 8 -4.63 16.67 -8.63
CA MET A 8 -4.00 15.46 -8.09
C MET A 8 -3.29 15.72 -6.75
N TYR A 9 -2.59 16.85 -6.60
CA TYR A 9 -1.94 17.21 -5.34
C TYR A 9 -2.93 17.58 -4.25
N ILE A 10 -4.01 18.29 -4.58
CA ILE A 10 -5.09 18.60 -3.64
C ILE A 10 -5.71 17.30 -3.14
N LEU A 11 -6.03 16.37 -4.04
CA LEU A 11 -6.58 15.06 -3.67
C LEU A 11 -5.61 14.28 -2.76
N ALA A 12 -4.30 14.29 -3.06
CA ALA A 12 -3.30 13.65 -2.22
C ALA A 12 -3.24 14.25 -0.81
N VAL A 13 -3.22 15.57 -0.69
CA VAL A 13 -3.19 16.28 0.59
C VAL A 13 -4.48 16.03 1.38
N THR A 14 -5.64 16.10 0.73
CA THR A 14 -6.93 15.82 1.36
C THR A 14 -7.00 14.39 1.89
N CYS A 15 -6.54 13.39 1.12
CA CYS A 15 -6.46 12.02 1.59
C CYS A 15 -5.55 11.89 2.82
N VAL A 16 -4.39 12.53 2.84
CA VAL A 16 -3.47 12.49 4.00
C VAL A 16 -4.07 13.20 5.23
N ILE A 17 -4.79 14.31 5.03
CA ILE A 17 -5.45 15.03 6.14
C ILE A 17 -6.60 14.18 6.73
N ILE A 18 -7.41 13.55 5.89
CA ILE A 18 -8.50 12.66 6.34
C ILE A 18 -7.93 11.48 7.14
N ASN A 19 -6.82 10.90 6.70
CA ASN A 19 -6.11 9.85 7.42
C ASN A 19 -5.71 10.25 8.84
N LEU A 20 -5.11 11.44 8.99
CA LEU A 20 -4.71 11.97 10.30
C LEU A 20 -5.93 12.32 11.16
N TYR A 21 -6.99 12.83 10.54
CA TYR A 21 -8.25 13.11 11.23
C TYR A 21 -8.88 11.85 11.81
N VAL A 22 -8.96 10.75 11.04
CA VAL A 22 -9.50 9.46 11.51
C VAL A 22 -8.67 8.86 12.65
N LEU A 23 -7.36 9.07 12.65
CA LEU A 23 -6.48 8.64 13.76
C LEU A 23 -6.69 9.45 15.04
N LEU A 24 -6.93 10.75 14.91
CA LEU A 24 -7.04 11.68 16.03
C LEU A 24 -8.48 11.79 16.56
N ASP A 25 -9.46 11.40 15.75
CA ASP A 25 -10.86 11.45 16.13
C ASP A 25 -11.16 10.39 17.20
N ARG A 26 -11.61 10.87 18.35
CA ARG A 26 -11.96 10.08 19.53
C ARG A 26 -13.43 9.65 19.53
N SER A 27 -14.18 10.01 18.50
CA SER A 27 -15.62 9.76 18.39
C SER A 27 -15.95 8.32 17.98
N ILE A 28 -17.23 7.94 18.14
CA ILE A 28 -17.76 6.57 17.97
C ILE A 28 -17.83 6.14 16.49
N GLU A 29 -17.64 7.06 15.54
CA GLU A 29 -17.79 6.80 14.10
C GLU A 29 -16.48 6.45 13.36
N THR A 30 -15.37 6.22 14.07
CA THR A 30 -14.06 5.92 13.46
C THR A 30 -14.12 4.79 12.42
N ILE A 31 -14.94 3.76 12.66
CA ILE A 31 -15.13 2.63 11.75
C ILE A 31 -15.78 3.07 10.42
N HIS A 32 -16.76 3.98 10.48
CA HIS A 32 -17.44 4.47 9.28
C HIS A 32 -16.49 5.29 8.38
N TYR A 33 -15.69 6.17 8.98
CA TYR A 33 -14.69 6.94 8.24
C TYR A 33 -13.56 6.06 7.69
N LEU A 34 -13.12 5.05 8.46
CA LEU A 34 -12.14 4.07 8.00
C LEU A 34 -12.67 3.28 6.78
N ARG A 35 -13.98 3.03 6.72
CA ARG A 35 -14.66 2.35 5.62
C ARG A 35 -14.68 3.18 4.33
N ILE A 36 -15.12 4.43 4.41
CA ILE A 36 -15.10 5.36 3.26
C ILE A 36 -13.68 5.48 2.72
N TYR A 37 -12.72 5.59 3.64
CA TYR A 37 -11.31 5.66 3.27
C TYR A 37 -10.79 4.37 2.63
N HIS A 38 -11.24 3.19 3.09
CA HIS A 38 -10.92 1.91 2.47
C HIS A 38 -11.35 1.86 1.00
N LEU A 39 -12.59 2.25 0.72
CA LEU A 39 -13.15 2.29 -0.65
C LEU A 39 -12.45 3.33 -1.53
N ALA A 40 -12.12 4.50 -0.98
CA ALA A 40 -11.36 5.53 -1.69
C ALA A 40 -9.99 4.99 -2.13
N VAL A 41 -9.27 4.31 -1.22
CA VAL A 41 -7.97 3.72 -1.53
C VAL A 41 -8.08 2.58 -2.53
N CYS A 42 -9.10 1.71 -2.43
CA CYS A 42 -9.40 0.70 -3.45
C CYS A 42 -9.58 1.33 -4.83
N SER A 43 -10.35 2.41 -4.91
CA SER A 43 -10.61 3.14 -6.17
C SER A 43 -9.33 3.75 -6.74
N LEU A 44 -8.46 4.31 -5.88
CA LEU A 44 -7.16 4.82 -6.29
C LEU A 44 -6.23 3.72 -6.81
N MET A 45 -6.11 2.59 -6.10
CA MET A 45 -5.31 1.44 -6.55
C MET A 45 -5.81 0.90 -7.89
N PHE A 46 -7.13 0.75 -8.04
CA PHE A 46 -7.74 0.28 -9.28
C PHE A 46 -7.45 1.24 -10.45
N SER A 47 -7.67 2.55 -10.26
CA SER A 47 -7.38 3.56 -11.29
C SER A 47 -5.89 3.59 -11.68
N CYS A 48 -4.99 3.43 -10.70
CA CYS A 48 -3.56 3.36 -10.95
C CYS A 48 -3.18 2.10 -11.72
N GLY A 49 -3.77 0.95 -11.37
CA GLY A 49 -3.59 -0.30 -12.09
C GLY A 49 -4.02 -0.19 -13.55
N LEU A 50 -5.15 0.49 -13.85
CA LEU A 50 -5.57 0.74 -15.24
C LEU A 50 -4.54 1.57 -16.02
N LEU A 51 -3.95 2.61 -15.41
CA LEU A 51 -2.91 3.40 -16.07
C LEU A 51 -1.61 2.61 -16.27
N GLN A 52 -1.23 1.76 -15.32
CA GLN A 52 -0.08 0.87 -15.45
C GLN A 52 -0.30 -0.13 -16.59
N LEU A 53 -1.46 -0.77 -16.66
CA LEU A 53 -1.85 -1.67 -17.75
C LEU A 53 -1.88 -0.95 -19.09
N ALA A 54 -2.47 0.24 -19.17
CA ALA A 54 -2.51 1.04 -20.39
C ALA A 54 -1.11 1.41 -20.88
N PHE A 55 -0.18 1.74 -19.96
CA PHE A 55 1.22 1.97 -20.32
C PHE A 55 1.87 0.70 -20.89
N MET A 56 1.70 -0.44 -20.22
CA MET A 56 2.29 -1.71 -20.67
C MET A 56 1.72 -2.17 -22.01
N TRP A 57 0.41 -1.97 -22.23
CA TRP A 57 -0.25 -2.22 -23.50
C TRP A 57 0.32 -1.37 -24.63
N LYS A 58 0.42 -0.04 -24.43
CA LYS A 58 1.02 0.86 -25.42
C LYS A 58 2.48 0.53 -25.71
N ALA A 59 3.24 0.19 -24.67
CA ALA A 59 4.62 -0.27 -24.82
C ALA A 59 4.72 -1.56 -25.66
N GLN A 60 3.74 -2.47 -25.54
CA GLN A 60 3.68 -3.68 -26.36
C GLN A 60 3.26 -3.39 -27.80
N CYS A 61 2.36 -2.42 -28.02
CA CYS A 61 1.93 -1.99 -29.35
C CYS A 61 2.99 -1.21 -30.13
N GLY A 62 4.14 -0.89 -29.52
CA GLY A 62 5.23 -0.15 -30.17
C GLY A 62 5.05 1.37 -30.13
N ASP A 63 4.14 1.90 -29.31
CA ASP A 63 3.94 3.35 -29.14
C ASP A 63 5.12 4.04 -28.42
N PHE A 64 6.02 3.26 -27.82
CA PHE A 64 7.18 3.75 -27.07
C PHE A 64 8.46 3.07 -27.53
N ASP A 65 9.48 3.88 -27.80
CA ASP A 65 10.81 3.39 -28.12
C ASP A 65 11.51 2.86 -26.87
N LYS A 66 12.14 1.68 -27.01
CA LYS A 66 13.00 1.12 -25.96
C LYS A 66 14.28 1.93 -25.88
N LEU A 67 14.78 2.11 -24.67
CA LEU A 67 16.08 2.71 -24.44
C LEU A 67 17.17 1.80 -25.01
N ALA A 68 18.20 2.41 -25.62
CA ALA A 68 19.39 1.69 -26.08
C ALA A 68 20.10 0.97 -24.92
N ARG A 69 20.00 1.53 -23.71
CA ARG A 69 20.42 0.88 -22.45
C ARG A 69 19.30 1.05 -21.42
N PRO A 70 18.71 -0.04 -20.91
CA PRO A 70 17.73 0.03 -19.84
C PRO A 70 18.31 0.69 -18.59
N HIS A 71 17.49 1.43 -17.86
CA HIS A 71 17.90 2.00 -16.57
C HIS A 71 18.20 0.88 -15.58
N THR A 72 19.39 0.92 -14.98
CA THR A 72 19.82 -0.10 -14.02
C THR A 72 19.19 0.16 -12.66
N ILE A 73 18.25 -0.68 -12.25
CA ILE A 73 17.77 -0.69 -10.87
C ILE A 73 18.79 -1.46 -10.01
N PRO A 74 19.27 -0.91 -8.88
CA PRO A 74 20.21 -1.61 -8.00
C PRO A 74 19.69 -3.00 -7.60
N ARG A 75 20.58 -4.01 -7.62
CA ARG A 75 20.22 -5.39 -7.25
C ARG A 75 19.54 -5.51 -5.88
N PRO A 76 20.01 -4.81 -4.82
CA PRO A 76 19.33 -4.86 -3.52
C PRO A 76 17.87 -4.39 -3.62
N THR A 77 17.60 -3.30 -4.34
CA THR A 77 16.25 -2.78 -4.55
C THR A 77 15.35 -3.78 -5.29
N MET A 78 15.88 -4.47 -6.30
CA MET A 78 15.11 -5.49 -7.04
C MET A 78 14.77 -6.71 -6.16
N ILE A 79 15.76 -7.21 -5.41
CA ILE A 79 15.59 -8.35 -4.50
C ILE A 79 14.57 -7.99 -3.42
N SER A 80 14.71 -6.81 -2.80
CA SER A 80 13.75 -6.31 -1.81
C SER A 80 12.35 -6.16 -2.40
N ALA A 81 12.21 -5.55 -3.59
CA ALA A 81 10.91 -5.37 -4.23
C ALA A 81 10.22 -6.72 -4.47
N PHE A 82 10.95 -7.71 -5.01
CA PHE A 82 10.42 -9.06 -5.23
C PHE A 82 10.04 -9.77 -3.91
N ALA A 83 10.94 -9.76 -2.92
CA ALA A 83 10.70 -10.41 -1.64
C ALA A 83 9.51 -9.81 -0.90
N LEU A 84 9.39 -8.47 -0.91
CA LEU A 84 8.28 -7.75 -0.28
C LEU A 84 6.97 -7.98 -1.04
N THR A 85 6.98 -8.01 -2.38
CA THR A 85 5.79 -8.39 -3.17
C THR A 85 5.34 -9.81 -2.85
N ALA A 86 6.27 -10.77 -2.77
CA ALA A 86 5.93 -12.15 -2.39
C ALA A 86 5.35 -12.22 -0.97
N GLY A 87 5.96 -11.50 -0.01
CA GLY A 87 5.46 -11.41 1.36
C GLY A 87 4.05 -10.81 1.46
N ILE A 88 3.79 -9.72 0.73
CA ILE A 88 2.45 -9.13 0.63
C ILE A 88 1.47 -10.12 -0.01
N ALA A 89 1.83 -10.71 -1.15
CA ALA A 89 0.94 -11.61 -1.89
C ALA A 89 0.53 -12.82 -1.04
N LEU A 90 1.51 -13.49 -0.41
CA LEU A 90 1.26 -14.61 0.48
C LEU A 90 0.51 -14.18 1.74
N GLY A 91 0.84 -13.01 2.29
CA GLY A 91 0.23 -12.47 3.49
C GLY A 91 -1.26 -12.16 3.33
N TYR A 92 -1.60 -11.39 2.30
CA TYR A 92 -2.99 -11.04 2.01
C TYR A 92 -3.80 -12.24 1.50
N ALA A 93 -3.17 -13.18 0.77
CA ALA A 93 -3.82 -14.45 0.44
C ALA A 93 -4.13 -15.28 1.70
N TYR A 94 -3.21 -15.28 2.68
CA TYR A 94 -3.45 -15.87 3.99
C TYR A 94 -4.63 -15.19 4.71
N PHE A 95 -4.72 -13.85 4.71
CA PHE A 95 -5.84 -13.14 5.34
C PHE A 95 -7.19 -13.52 4.73
N LEU A 96 -7.27 -13.63 3.41
CA LEU A 96 -8.46 -14.13 2.71
C LEU A 96 -8.87 -15.52 3.23
N ILE A 97 -7.93 -16.47 3.28
CA ILE A 97 -8.20 -17.83 3.74
C ILE A 97 -8.62 -17.82 5.21
N PHE A 98 -7.94 -17.03 6.05
CA PHE A 98 -8.21 -16.91 7.47
C PHE A 98 -9.61 -16.34 7.74
N ASN A 99 -9.96 -15.25 7.07
CA ASN A 99 -11.28 -14.60 7.21
C ASN A 99 -12.42 -15.52 6.77
N ILE A 100 -12.19 -16.36 5.75
CA ILE A 100 -13.15 -17.38 5.32
C ILE A 100 -13.23 -18.52 6.35
N ALA A 101 -12.09 -18.99 6.87
CA ALA A 101 -12.02 -20.14 7.78
C ALA A 101 -12.56 -19.83 9.18
N PHE A 102 -12.37 -18.61 9.68
CA PHE A 102 -12.76 -18.17 11.03
C PHE A 102 -13.97 -17.24 11.04
N ARG A 103 -14.76 -17.29 9.96
CA ARG A 103 -16.03 -16.58 9.74
C ARG A 103 -16.99 -16.59 10.94
N ASN A 104 -16.94 -17.58 11.83
CA ASN A 104 -17.91 -17.67 12.95
C ASN A 104 -17.28 -17.40 14.34
N CYS A 105 -15.99 -17.09 14.42
CA CYS A 105 -15.26 -17.00 15.69
C CYS A 105 -14.10 -15.99 15.64
N ASP A 106 -14.30 -14.86 14.96
CA ASP A 106 -13.40 -13.73 15.07
C ASP A 106 -14.15 -12.47 15.53
N LYS A 107 -13.53 -11.76 16.47
CA LYS A 107 -14.07 -10.55 17.09
C LYS A 107 -14.11 -9.39 16.10
N LEU A 108 -13.17 -9.34 15.15
CA LEU A 108 -13.24 -8.42 14.00
C LEU A 108 -14.39 -8.79 13.06
N PHE A 109 -14.62 -10.08 12.85
CA PHE A 109 -15.68 -10.58 11.98
C PHE A 109 -17.08 -10.24 12.51
N ASP A 110 -17.37 -10.53 13.78
CA ASP A 110 -18.64 -10.18 14.44
C ASP A 110 -18.82 -8.66 14.54
N ALA A 111 -17.72 -7.92 14.68
CA ALA A 111 -17.74 -6.46 14.73
C ALA A 111 -18.02 -5.79 13.38
N ALA A 112 -17.76 -6.48 12.26
CA ALA A 112 -17.81 -5.90 10.92
C ALA A 112 -19.11 -6.24 10.17
N GLY A 113 -19.68 -7.44 10.35
CA GLY A 113 -20.86 -7.86 9.59
C GLY A 113 -20.56 -8.16 8.11
N ALA A 114 -21.55 -8.71 7.39
CA ALA A 114 -21.32 -9.38 6.10
C ALA A 114 -20.87 -8.45 4.95
N GLU A 115 -21.32 -7.20 4.91
CA GLU A 115 -20.91 -6.23 3.87
C GLU A 115 -19.46 -5.78 4.04
N GLU A 116 -18.99 -5.65 5.28
CA GLU A 116 -17.62 -5.19 5.57
C GLU A 116 -16.59 -6.27 5.17
N GLN A 117 -16.94 -7.55 5.27
CA GLN A 117 -16.07 -8.66 4.80
C GLN A 117 -15.81 -8.63 3.31
N TRP A 118 -16.83 -8.33 2.51
CA TRP A 118 -16.65 -8.22 1.07
C TRP A 118 -15.74 -7.05 0.71
N GLN A 119 -15.78 -5.97 1.49
CA GLN A 119 -14.90 -4.81 1.29
C GLN A 119 -13.45 -5.11 1.68
N GLU A 120 -13.23 -5.83 2.79
CA GLU A 120 -11.90 -6.29 3.19
C GLU A 120 -11.31 -7.29 2.20
N ALA A 121 -12.08 -8.31 1.80
CA ALA A 121 -11.65 -9.29 0.80
C ALA A 121 -11.33 -8.63 -0.55
N LEU A 122 -12.13 -7.65 -0.98
CA LEU A 122 -11.86 -6.87 -2.19
C LEU A 122 -10.58 -6.05 -2.05
N TYR A 123 -10.35 -5.42 -0.90
CA TYR A 123 -9.12 -4.68 -0.64
C TYR A 123 -7.89 -5.59 -0.67
N ASP A 124 -7.97 -6.77 -0.06
CA ASP A 124 -6.88 -7.75 -0.03
C ASP A 124 -6.53 -8.21 -1.45
N LEU A 125 -7.53 -8.56 -2.26
CA LEU A 125 -7.33 -8.93 -3.67
C LEU A 125 -6.75 -7.78 -4.50
N LEU A 126 -7.26 -6.56 -4.30
CA LEU A 126 -6.73 -5.37 -4.96
C LEU A 126 -5.29 -5.07 -4.52
N MET A 127 -4.94 -5.27 -3.25
CA MET A 127 -3.59 -5.06 -2.75
C MET A 127 -2.61 -6.04 -3.39
N ILE A 128 -2.94 -7.33 -3.43
CA ILE A 128 -2.12 -8.38 -4.07
C ILE A 128 -1.89 -8.03 -5.54
N SER A 129 -3.00 -7.82 -6.27
CA SER A 129 -2.93 -7.53 -7.71
C SER A 129 -2.19 -6.24 -8.00
N PHE A 130 -2.41 -5.18 -7.22
CA PHE A 130 -1.73 -3.89 -7.37
C PHE A 130 -0.22 -3.97 -7.11
N CYS A 131 0.21 -4.73 -6.10
CA CYS A 131 1.63 -4.89 -5.78
C CYS A 131 2.36 -5.68 -6.87
N VAL A 132 1.78 -6.80 -7.32
CA VAL A 132 2.33 -7.61 -8.43
C VAL A 132 2.37 -6.80 -9.72
N LEU A 133 1.28 -6.10 -10.05
CA LEU A 133 1.20 -5.26 -11.24
C LEU A 133 2.23 -4.12 -11.20
N SER A 134 2.37 -3.45 -10.05
CA SER A 134 3.34 -2.38 -9.87
C SER A 134 4.78 -2.87 -10.04
N LEU A 135 5.10 -4.09 -9.57
CA LEU A 135 6.41 -4.70 -9.76
C LEU A 135 6.71 -4.93 -11.24
N ILE A 136 5.78 -5.57 -11.97
CA ILE A 136 5.90 -5.82 -13.41
C ILE A 136 6.03 -4.49 -14.17
N TYR A 137 5.18 -3.52 -13.83
CA TYR A 137 5.20 -2.19 -14.42
C TYR A 137 6.55 -1.51 -14.25
N ILE A 138 7.17 -1.52 -13.05
CA ILE A 138 8.49 -0.91 -12.83
C ILE A 138 9.58 -1.60 -13.65
N PHE A 139 9.57 -2.93 -13.71
CA PHE A 139 10.53 -3.65 -14.54
C PHE A 139 10.37 -3.28 -16.01
N GLN A 140 9.15 -3.31 -16.54
CA GLN A 140 8.91 -2.89 -17.92
C GLN A 140 9.32 -1.43 -18.12
N ARG A 141 8.99 -0.55 -17.17
CA ARG A 141 9.33 0.87 -17.20
C ARG A 141 10.83 1.11 -17.33
N SER A 142 11.67 0.32 -16.69
CA SER A 142 13.14 0.46 -16.76
C SER A 142 13.68 0.33 -18.19
N TYR A 143 13.00 -0.39 -19.08
CA TYR A 143 13.36 -0.54 -20.50
C TYR A 143 12.92 0.63 -21.38
N TYR A 144 11.89 1.38 -20.98
CA TYR A 144 11.32 2.48 -21.77
C TYR A 144 11.62 3.87 -21.19
N GLY A 145 11.99 3.98 -19.91
CA GLY A 145 12.33 5.24 -19.26
C GLY A 145 11.17 6.23 -19.16
N SER A 146 11.50 7.53 -19.11
CA SER A 146 10.50 8.60 -19.24
C SER A 146 10.26 8.98 -20.69
N GLN A 147 8.99 9.10 -21.06
CA GLN A 147 8.59 9.52 -22.40
C GLN A 147 8.06 10.95 -22.37
N ASN A 148 8.30 11.74 -23.42
CA ASN A 148 7.86 13.13 -23.49
C ASN A 148 6.41 13.25 -24.01
N THR A 149 5.50 12.50 -23.41
CA THR A 149 4.07 12.55 -23.73
C THR A 149 3.25 12.96 -22.52
N ASN A 150 2.13 13.65 -22.75
CA ASN A 150 1.21 14.05 -21.68
C ASN A 150 0.66 12.84 -20.90
N PHE A 151 0.35 11.76 -21.62
CA PHE A 151 -0.07 10.50 -21.02
C PHE A 151 0.98 9.92 -20.06
N ASP A 152 2.24 9.91 -20.49
CA ASP A 152 3.33 9.40 -19.67
C ASP A 152 3.59 10.25 -18.42
N LEU A 153 3.52 11.57 -18.58
CA LEU A 153 3.67 12.51 -17.47
C LEU A 153 2.57 12.33 -16.42
N ILE A 154 1.32 12.19 -16.85
CA ILE A 154 0.17 11.95 -15.96
C ILE A 154 0.33 10.60 -15.26
N THR A 155 0.63 9.53 -16.02
CA THR A 155 0.79 8.17 -15.48
C THR A 155 1.87 8.13 -14.41
N ARG A 156 3.06 8.70 -14.65
CA ARG A 156 4.13 8.75 -13.66
C ARG A 156 3.74 9.51 -12.39
N LYS A 157 3.06 10.64 -12.53
CA LYS A 157 2.61 11.44 -11.37
C LYS A 157 1.57 10.68 -10.57
N TRP A 158 0.59 10.09 -11.24
CA TRP A 158 -0.47 9.32 -10.59
C TRP A 158 0.05 8.10 -9.84
N VAL A 159 0.98 7.35 -10.45
CA VAL A 159 1.64 6.20 -9.80
C VAL A 159 2.32 6.64 -8.50
N ASN A 160 3.11 7.72 -8.52
CA ASN A 160 3.78 8.23 -7.31
C ASN A 160 2.79 8.68 -6.22
N ILE A 161 1.71 9.37 -6.61
CA ILE A 161 0.69 9.84 -5.68
C ILE A 161 -0.03 8.65 -5.03
N VAL A 162 -0.49 7.68 -5.83
CA VAL A 162 -1.23 6.53 -5.32
C VAL A 162 -0.34 5.66 -4.43
N LEU A 163 0.91 5.36 -4.84
CA LEU A 163 1.86 4.62 -3.99
C LEU A 163 2.08 5.33 -2.65
N THR A 164 2.14 6.67 -2.64
CA THR A 164 2.31 7.45 -1.41
C THR A 164 1.06 7.39 -0.52
N ILE A 165 -0.14 7.56 -1.09
CA ILE A 165 -1.40 7.51 -0.33
C ILE A 165 -1.59 6.11 0.30
N VAL A 166 -1.34 5.06 -0.48
CA VAL A 166 -1.43 3.67 0.01
C VAL A 166 -0.39 3.41 1.10
N TRP A 167 0.83 3.92 0.94
CA TRP A 167 1.85 3.83 1.99
C TRP A 167 1.41 4.48 3.29
N VAL A 168 0.92 5.72 3.23
CA VAL A 168 0.43 6.46 4.41
C VAL A 168 -0.69 5.70 5.10
N LYS A 169 -1.66 5.15 4.33
CA LYS A 169 -2.71 4.27 4.89
C LYS A 169 -2.12 3.14 5.73
N ILE A 170 -1.14 2.42 5.18
CA ILE A 170 -0.60 1.22 5.80
C ILE A 170 0.22 1.56 7.04
N VAL A 171 1.01 2.63 7.00
CA VAL A 171 1.74 3.14 8.17
C VAL A 171 0.77 3.50 9.30
N ILE A 172 -0.32 4.16 8.96
CA ILE A 172 -1.37 4.54 9.90
C ILE A 172 -2.08 3.32 10.48
N PHE A 173 -2.43 2.35 9.62
CA PHE A 173 -3.06 1.11 10.05
C PHE A 173 -2.13 0.28 10.95
N LYS A 174 -0.84 0.24 10.65
CA LYS A 174 0.21 -0.36 11.51
C LYS A 174 0.25 0.32 12.87
N GLY A 175 0.21 1.65 12.92
CA GLY A 175 0.16 2.42 14.16
C GLY A 175 -1.09 2.12 14.98
N TYR A 176 -2.26 2.06 14.33
CA TYR A 176 -3.53 1.73 14.98
C TYR A 176 -3.51 0.33 15.62
N LEU A 177 -3.05 -0.70 14.89
CA LEU A 177 -2.97 -2.06 15.42
C LEU A 177 -1.98 -2.16 16.58
N SER A 178 -0.81 -1.53 16.46
CA SER A 178 0.18 -1.47 17.54
C SER A 178 -0.42 -0.84 18.80
N TYR A 179 -1.23 0.21 18.62
CA TYR A 179 -1.93 0.87 19.72
C TYR A 179 -3.04 0.00 20.33
N GLN A 180 -3.79 -0.73 19.51
CA GLN A 180 -4.80 -1.68 19.95
C GLN A 180 -4.19 -2.85 20.77
N GLU A 181 -3.00 -3.34 20.38
CA GLU A 181 -2.26 -4.35 21.14
C GLU A 181 -1.74 -3.81 22.48
N LEU A 182 -1.18 -2.60 22.48
CA LEU A 182 -0.73 -1.92 23.71
C LEU A 182 -1.89 -1.75 24.71
N CYS A 183 -3.07 -1.38 24.22
CA CYS A 183 -4.28 -1.24 25.02
C CYS A 183 -4.81 -2.54 25.67
N GLN A 184 -4.37 -3.72 25.21
CA GLN A 184 -4.70 -4.98 25.88
C GLN A 184 -3.81 -5.29 27.09
N ARG A 185 -2.75 -4.49 27.32
CA ARG A 185 -1.88 -4.64 28.49
C ARG A 185 -2.46 -3.89 29.68
N SER A 186 -2.49 -4.56 30.83
CA SER A 186 -3.02 -4.01 32.09
C SER A 186 -2.29 -2.75 32.57
N GLU A 187 -1.07 -2.52 32.12
CA GLU A 187 -0.23 -1.37 32.47
C GLU A 187 -0.75 -0.02 31.94
N ILE A 188 -1.66 -0.06 30.94
CA ILE A 188 -2.12 1.13 30.20
C ILE A 188 -3.61 1.42 30.52
N SER A 189 -4.16 0.85 31.60
CA SER A 189 -5.59 0.86 31.96
C SER A 189 -6.24 2.24 32.21
N GLY A 190 -5.54 3.34 31.99
CA GLY A 190 -6.03 4.72 32.09
C GLY A 190 -5.90 5.57 30.81
N TYR A 191 -5.31 5.04 29.72
CA TYR A 191 -5.20 5.77 28.46
C TYR A 191 -6.38 5.47 27.52
N TRP A 192 -6.69 6.42 26.63
CA TRP A 192 -7.79 6.28 25.66
C TRP A 192 -7.52 5.10 24.73
N CYS A 193 -8.33 4.04 24.78
CA CYS A 193 -8.18 2.90 23.87
C CYS A 193 -9.20 2.95 22.74
N PRO A 194 -8.84 2.54 21.50
CA PRO A 194 -9.80 2.47 20.41
C PRO A 194 -10.82 1.39 20.77
N VAL A 195 -12.07 1.78 20.98
CA VAL A 195 -13.10 0.88 21.48
C VAL A 195 -13.82 0.21 20.31
N ILE A 196 -13.53 -1.08 20.06
CA ILE A 196 -14.40 -1.94 19.23
C ILE A 196 -15.59 -2.33 20.13
N ARG A 197 -16.74 -1.67 19.95
CA ARG A 197 -17.91 -1.75 20.86
C ARG A 197 -18.90 -2.88 20.59
N ARG A 198 -18.75 -3.71 19.55
CA ARG A 198 -19.72 -4.81 19.32
C ARG A 198 -19.47 -5.97 20.29
N SER A 199 -20.55 -6.47 20.87
CA SER A 199 -20.54 -7.62 21.78
C SER A 199 -20.09 -8.87 21.03
N TYR A 200 -18.92 -9.38 21.39
CA TYR A 200 -18.37 -10.62 20.86
C TYR A 200 -18.98 -11.82 21.60
N THR A 201 -19.53 -12.78 20.86
CA THR A 201 -20.25 -13.92 21.46
C THR A 201 -19.52 -15.25 21.32
N CYS A 202 -18.51 -15.35 20.44
CA CYS A 202 -17.68 -16.54 20.38
C CYS A 202 -16.64 -16.50 21.51
N ASP A 203 -16.54 -17.55 22.31
CA ASP A 203 -15.37 -17.77 23.15
C ASP A 203 -14.39 -18.69 22.40
N PRO A 204 -13.26 -18.17 21.88
CA PRO A 204 -12.32 -18.94 21.07
C PRO A 204 -11.65 -20.06 21.88
N GLU A 205 -11.64 -19.98 23.21
CA GLU A 205 -11.07 -21.04 24.05
C GLU A 205 -11.92 -22.31 24.06
N THR A 206 -13.24 -22.16 23.99
CA THR A 206 -14.21 -23.26 24.04
C THR A 206 -14.69 -23.69 22.65
N LYS A 207 -14.68 -22.79 21.66
CA LYS A 207 -15.17 -23.07 20.29
C LYS A 207 -14.09 -23.59 19.33
N LEU A 208 -12.84 -23.13 19.44
CA LEU A 208 -11.76 -23.56 18.55
C LEU A 208 -11.06 -24.80 19.08
N LYS A 209 -10.81 -25.80 18.23
CA LYS A 209 -10.17 -27.07 18.61
C LYS A 209 -8.86 -27.30 17.84
N GLY A 210 -7.88 -27.89 18.54
CA GLY A 210 -6.62 -28.37 17.93
C GLY A 210 -5.89 -27.31 17.11
N THR A 211 -5.61 -27.64 15.85
CA THR A 211 -4.86 -26.78 14.91
C THR A 211 -5.57 -25.46 14.59
N GLN A 212 -6.90 -25.40 14.64
CA GLN A 212 -7.65 -24.15 14.42
C GLN A 212 -7.35 -23.11 15.51
N LYS A 213 -7.20 -23.56 16.77
CA LYS A 213 -6.88 -22.69 17.90
C LYS A 213 -5.46 -22.11 17.75
N THR A 214 -4.48 -22.95 17.39
CA THR A 214 -3.11 -22.51 17.13
C THR A 214 -3.04 -21.48 15.99
N TRP A 215 -3.75 -21.73 14.88
CA TRP A 215 -3.82 -20.81 13.76
C TRP A 215 -4.44 -19.46 14.13
N TYR A 216 -5.52 -19.47 14.92
CA TYR A 216 -6.18 -18.24 15.39
C TYR A 216 -5.25 -17.36 16.23
N TYR A 217 -4.52 -17.93 17.19
CA TYR A 217 -3.58 -17.16 18.02
C TYR A 217 -2.31 -16.74 17.27
N MET A 218 -1.77 -17.57 16.36
CA MET A 218 -0.64 -17.18 15.51
C MET A 218 -0.98 -16.01 14.59
N HIS A 219 -2.18 -16.02 14.00
CA HIS A 219 -2.67 -14.94 13.15
C HIS A 219 -2.71 -13.60 13.89
N LYS A 220 -3.32 -13.58 15.08
CA LYS A 220 -3.59 -12.36 15.84
C LYS A 220 -2.32 -11.63 16.29
N GLY A 221 -1.23 -12.35 16.56
CA GLY A 221 0.01 -11.76 17.09
C GLY A 221 1.13 -11.57 16.07
N LEU A 222 1.57 -12.64 15.40
CA LEU A 222 2.80 -12.62 14.60
C LEU A 222 2.53 -12.27 13.14
N LEU A 223 1.52 -12.89 12.56
CA LEU A 223 1.36 -12.87 11.11
C LEU A 223 0.73 -11.57 10.61
N ASN A 224 -0.26 -11.03 11.35
CA ASN A 224 -0.86 -9.75 10.98
C ASN A 224 0.16 -8.59 11.00
N SER A 225 0.95 -8.52 12.08
CA SER A 225 2.02 -7.53 12.23
C SER A 225 3.14 -7.69 11.20
N ALA A 226 3.53 -8.92 10.86
CA ALA A 226 4.54 -9.20 9.86
C ALA A 226 4.11 -8.73 8.46
N ILE A 227 2.89 -9.07 8.03
CA ILE A 227 2.37 -8.71 6.70
C ILE A 227 2.27 -7.19 6.54
N ILE A 228 1.77 -6.50 7.56
CA ILE A 228 1.65 -5.04 7.55
C ILE A 228 3.03 -4.38 7.59
N SER A 229 4.00 -4.98 8.26
CA SER A 229 5.39 -4.51 8.23
C SER A 229 6.00 -4.64 6.84
N CYS A 230 5.85 -5.80 6.17
CA CYS A 230 6.25 -5.98 4.78
C CYS A 230 5.59 -4.94 3.86
N ALA A 231 4.29 -4.72 4.03
CA ALA A 231 3.56 -3.75 3.23
C ALA A 231 4.07 -2.32 3.48
N SER A 232 4.39 -1.94 4.72
CA SER A 232 4.93 -0.61 5.06
C SER A 232 6.29 -0.31 4.43
N GLU A 233 7.09 -1.33 4.17
CA GLU A 233 8.43 -1.22 3.55
C GLU A 233 8.40 -1.34 2.02
N PHE A 234 7.40 -2.04 1.48
CA PHE A 234 7.23 -2.21 0.04
C PHE A 234 7.05 -0.88 -0.70
N PHE A 235 6.12 -0.04 -0.28
CA PHE A 235 5.80 1.19 -1.03
C PHE A 235 6.97 2.17 -1.15
N PRO A 236 7.78 2.43 -0.11
CA PRO A 236 9.01 3.20 -0.24
C PRO A 236 9.99 2.61 -1.25
N VAL A 237 10.21 1.29 -1.23
CA VAL A 237 11.09 0.60 -2.20
C VAL A 237 10.56 0.80 -3.62
N MET A 238 9.25 0.68 -3.82
CA MET A 238 8.60 0.88 -5.12
C MET A 238 8.67 2.32 -5.61
N LEU A 239 8.52 3.31 -4.72
CA LEU A 239 8.67 4.73 -5.07
C LEU A 239 10.10 5.03 -5.54
N VAL A 240 11.11 4.52 -4.84
CA VAL A 240 12.51 4.65 -5.24
C VAL A 240 12.77 3.94 -6.56
N ALA A 241 12.31 2.70 -6.71
CA ALA A 241 12.46 1.93 -7.94
C ALA A 241 11.76 2.59 -9.14
N HIS A 242 10.58 3.19 -8.93
CA HIS A 242 9.86 3.94 -9.97
C HIS A 242 10.62 5.19 -10.38
N TRP A 243 11.19 5.91 -9.42
CA TRP A 243 12.00 7.10 -9.69
C TRP A 243 13.26 6.77 -10.50
N LEU A 244 13.94 5.67 -10.17
CA LEU A 244 15.08 5.13 -10.91
C LEU A 244 14.69 4.67 -12.32
N ALA A 245 13.62 3.88 -12.43
CA ALA A 245 13.12 3.35 -13.71
C ALA A 245 12.64 4.46 -14.66
N CYS A 246 12.25 5.63 -14.15
CA CYS A 246 11.90 6.79 -14.95
C CYS A 246 13.10 7.62 -15.43
N GLY A 247 14.35 7.26 -15.09
CA GLY A 247 15.56 7.94 -15.54
C GLY A 247 15.85 9.29 -14.86
N ARG A 248 15.03 9.71 -13.88
CA ARG A 248 15.21 11.00 -13.19
C ARG A 248 16.45 11.05 -12.30
N ALA A 249 16.95 9.88 -11.87
CA ALA A 249 18.17 9.79 -11.10
C ALA A 249 19.41 10.08 -11.95
N GLU A 250 19.45 9.55 -13.17
CA GLU A 250 20.53 9.81 -14.14
C GLU A 250 20.53 11.29 -14.54
N GLN A 251 19.37 11.85 -14.92
CA GLN A 251 19.24 13.27 -15.26
C GLN A 251 19.73 14.19 -14.13
N ARG A 252 19.41 13.86 -12.88
CA ARG A 252 19.81 14.65 -11.71
C ARG A 252 21.29 14.48 -11.37
N ALA A 253 21.86 13.29 -11.60
CA ALA A 253 23.28 13.04 -11.45
C ALA A 253 24.10 13.83 -12.49
N ASP A 254 23.67 13.81 -13.75
CA ASP A 254 24.30 14.58 -14.84
C ASP A 254 24.23 16.09 -14.56
N GLU A 255 23.09 16.59 -14.08
CA GLU A 255 22.93 18.00 -13.71
C GLU A 255 23.85 18.39 -12.54
N LEU A 256 24.01 17.52 -11.53
CA LEU A 256 24.93 17.74 -10.41
C LEU A 256 26.41 17.74 -10.85
N ILE A 257 26.78 16.86 -11.77
CA ILE A 257 28.13 16.81 -12.35
C ILE A 257 28.39 18.07 -13.16
N ARG A 258 27.45 18.50 -14.00
CA ARG A 258 27.55 19.74 -14.79
C ARG A 258 27.74 20.96 -13.88
N ARG A 259 26.91 21.09 -12.84
CA ARG A 259 27.04 22.17 -11.84
C ARG A 259 28.38 22.13 -11.08
N ARG A 260 28.94 20.95 -10.83
CA ARG A 260 30.29 20.81 -10.21
C ARG A 260 31.41 21.19 -11.17
N GLN A 261 31.26 20.91 -12.46
CA GLN A 261 32.22 21.32 -13.49
C GLN A 261 32.17 22.84 -13.71
N GLU A 262 30.98 23.42 -13.81
CA GLU A 262 30.76 24.88 -13.89
C GLU A 262 31.37 25.62 -12.69
N LYS A 263 31.32 25.04 -11.48
CA LYS A 263 31.96 25.59 -10.27
C LYS A 263 33.49 25.43 -10.21
N LYS A 264 34.07 24.54 -11.02
CA LYS A 264 35.54 24.37 -11.12
C LYS A 264 36.16 25.21 -12.23
N SER A 265 35.35 25.71 -13.16
CA SER A 265 35.76 26.59 -14.26
C SER A 265 35.71 28.09 -13.92
N VAL A 266 35.41 28.44 -12.66
CA VAL A 266 35.47 29.78 -12.06
C VAL A 266 36.52 29.73 -10.96
#